data_AF-A0A965JMS1-F1
#
_entry.id   AF-A0A965JMS1-F1
#
_cell.length_a   1.000
_cell.length_b   1.000
_cell.length_c   1.000
_cell.angle_alpha   90.00
_cell.angle_beta   90.00
_cell.angle_gamma   90.00
#
_symmetry.space_group_name_H-M   'P 1'
#
loop_
_entity.id
_entity.type
_entity.pdbx_description
1 polymer ?
#
loop_
_entity_poly.entity_id
_entity_poly.type
_entity_poly.pdbx_seq_one_letter_code
_entity_poly.pdbx_strand_id
1 'polypeptide(L)'
;MSPNSPLGTNAAGTVVASGATLDLAGFTLGITESLTLSGTGSAGSNGALINSGSATTYSGLITLGAPTTIYSENNIILSSIGTITGSGFALTLDGAATGSSLASTIGTIAGTVTKAGAGTWTLSGGNTYSGDTTISAGTLSVTGTLGSGGIYSANISNSGTLSIGTTTQRLSGIISGTGALEKAGAGTLILSNANTYSGATTISAGTLSVTGTLGSGTYSNNISNAGNTFNWNDYPKIKRNYFRNRSS
;
A
#
# COMPACT_ATOMS: atom_id res chain seq x y z
N MET A 1 33.63 7.88 -24.31
CA MET A 1 32.36 7.26 -24.72
C MET A 1 31.26 7.97 -23.96
N SER A 2 30.32 8.62 -24.64
CA SER A 2 29.17 9.23 -23.95
C SER A 2 28.35 8.10 -23.31
N PRO A 3 27.99 8.17 -22.01
CA PRO A 3 27.32 7.10 -21.31
C PRO A 3 25.83 7.12 -21.64
N ASN A 4 25.48 6.82 -22.89
CA ASN A 4 24.08 6.67 -23.28
C ASN A 4 23.59 5.35 -22.68
N SER A 5 22.54 5.43 -21.88
CA SER A 5 21.85 4.26 -21.36
C SER A 5 21.00 3.61 -22.48
N PRO A 6 20.39 2.43 -22.26
CA PRO A 6 19.41 1.88 -23.18
C PRO A 6 18.23 2.81 -23.51
N LEU A 7 17.99 3.83 -22.68
CA LEU A 7 16.96 4.86 -22.87
C LEU A 7 17.50 6.17 -23.47
N GLY A 8 18.78 6.22 -23.86
CA GLY A 8 19.43 7.42 -24.38
C GLY A 8 20.01 8.31 -23.29
N THR A 9 19.92 9.63 -23.51
CA THR A 9 20.40 10.69 -22.60
C THR A 9 19.26 11.25 -21.75
N ASN A 10 19.58 11.71 -20.54
CA ASN A 10 18.62 12.29 -19.57
C ASN A 10 18.00 13.65 -19.93
N ALA A 11 18.30 14.21 -21.11
CA ALA A 11 17.90 15.55 -21.47
C ALA A 11 16.40 15.72 -21.77
N ALA A 12 15.67 14.64 -22.10
CA ALA A 12 14.27 14.72 -22.52
C ALA A 12 13.30 13.80 -21.75
N GLY A 13 13.78 12.84 -20.96
CA GLY A 13 12.91 11.79 -20.43
C GLY A 13 12.54 10.76 -21.51
N THR A 14 12.03 9.62 -21.07
CA THR A 14 11.39 8.62 -21.91
C THR A 14 9.88 8.68 -21.74
N VAL A 15 9.13 8.71 -22.83
CA VAL A 15 7.66 8.68 -22.81
C VAL A 15 7.18 7.30 -23.25
N VAL A 16 6.43 6.64 -22.37
CA VAL A 16 5.64 5.45 -22.70
C VAL A 16 4.20 5.90 -22.93
N ALA A 17 3.82 6.00 -24.21
CA ALA A 17 2.48 6.41 -24.61
C ALA A 17 1.42 5.35 -24.26
N SER A 18 0.15 5.77 -24.25
CA SER A 18 -0.97 4.86 -24.04
C SER A 18 -0.96 3.72 -25.05
N GLY A 19 -1.01 2.48 -24.56
CA GLY A 19 -0.92 1.28 -25.38
C GLY A 19 0.51 0.83 -25.71
N ALA A 20 1.53 1.45 -25.13
CA ALA A 20 2.92 1.01 -25.21
C ALA A 20 3.40 0.42 -23.87
N THR A 21 4.45 -0.39 -23.93
CA THR A 21 5.09 -1.03 -22.77
C THR A 21 6.59 -0.76 -22.82
N LEU A 22 7.15 -0.32 -21.70
CA LEU A 22 8.58 -0.41 -21.44
C LEU A 22 8.85 -1.63 -20.56
N ASP A 23 9.59 -2.60 -21.09
CA ASP A 23 10.08 -3.74 -20.31
C ASP A 23 11.52 -3.50 -19.87
N LEU A 24 11.76 -3.55 -18.56
CA LEU A 24 13.10 -3.46 -18.01
C LEU A 24 13.91 -4.75 -18.27
N ALA A 25 13.27 -5.90 -18.47
CA ALA A 25 13.89 -7.18 -18.79
C ALA A 25 15.10 -7.54 -17.88
N GLY A 26 15.04 -7.16 -16.60
CA GLY A 26 16.10 -7.35 -15.61
C GLY A 26 17.26 -6.36 -15.68
N PHE A 27 17.20 -5.36 -16.56
CA PHE A 27 18.22 -4.34 -16.69
C PHE A 27 18.02 -3.23 -15.65
N THR A 28 19.03 -3.00 -14.81
CA THR A 28 19.06 -1.89 -13.85
C THR A 28 19.63 -0.64 -14.53
N LEU A 29 18.80 0.42 -14.64
CA LEU A 29 19.22 1.66 -15.27
C LEU A 29 20.11 2.47 -14.31
N GLY A 30 21.41 2.55 -14.64
CA GLY A 30 22.40 3.27 -13.83
C GLY A 30 22.34 4.80 -13.91
N ILE A 31 21.42 5.37 -14.71
CA ILE A 31 21.18 6.81 -14.82
C ILE A 31 19.75 7.16 -14.39
N THR A 32 19.57 8.40 -13.93
CA THR A 32 18.28 8.96 -13.53
C THR A 32 17.54 9.57 -14.72
N GLU A 33 17.31 8.79 -15.79
CA GLU A 33 16.36 9.18 -16.85
C GLU A 33 14.98 9.42 -16.21
N SER A 34 14.13 10.30 -16.70
CA SER A 34 12.74 10.37 -16.20
C SER A 34 11.79 9.56 -17.09
N LEU A 35 10.75 8.93 -16.54
CA LEU A 35 9.66 8.34 -17.33
C LEU A 35 8.40 9.18 -17.25
N THR A 36 7.74 9.34 -18.38
CA THR A 36 6.31 9.62 -18.43
C THR A 36 5.57 8.35 -18.85
N LEU A 37 4.75 7.79 -17.97
CA LEU A 37 4.02 6.53 -18.21
C LEU A 37 2.54 6.82 -18.46
N SER A 38 1.94 6.20 -19.47
CA SER A 38 0.52 6.33 -19.77
C SER A 38 -0.10 5.00 -20.14
N GLY A 39 -1.22 4.65 -19.49
CA GLY A 39 -2.03 3.49 -19.85
C GLY A 39 -1.58 2.18 -19.19
N THR A 40 -2.19 1.08 -19.64
CA THR A 40 -2.06 -0.24 -19.02
C THR A 40 -1.08 -1.17 -19.77
N GLY A 41 -0.27 -0.62 -20.68
CA GLY A 41 0.58 -1.42 -21.57
C GLY A 41 -0.04 -1.70 -22.93
N SER A 42 0.76 -2.30 -23.81
CA SER A 42 0.32 -2.84 -25.11
C SER A 42 -0.57 -4.06 -24.95
N ALA A 43 -1.34 -4.39 -26.00
CA ALA A 43 -2.11 -5.64 -26.04
C ALA A 43 -1.18 -6.84 -25.80
N GLY A 44 -1.53 -7.69 -24.84
CA GLY A 44 -0.72 -8.85 -24.42
C GLY A 44 0.37 -8.53 -23.38
N SER A 45 0.52 -7.27 -22.99
CA SER A 45 1.34 -6.85 -21.83
C SER A 45 0.44 -6.40 -20.69
N ASN A 46 0.94 -6.47 -19.46
CA ASN A 46 0.15 -6.20 -18.25
C ASN A 46 0.44 -4.80 -17.64
N GLY A 47 1.28 -3.97 -18.25
CA GLY A 47 1.59 -2.64 -17.74
C GLY A 47 2.36 -1.75 -18.71
N ALA A 48 2.31 -0.42 -18.49
CA ALA A 48 3.14 0.54 -19.22
C ALA A 48 4.62 0.43 -18.82
N LEU A 49 4.89 0.03 -17.57
CA LEU A 49 6.22 -0.38 -17.13
C LEU A 49 6.13 -1.81 -16.62
N ILE A 50 6.98 -2.69 -17.16
CA ILE A 50 7.08 -4.07 -16.71
C ILE A 50 8.53 -4.48 -16.42
N ASN A 51 8.69 -5.61 -15.75
CA ASN A 51 9.96 -6.30 -15.65
C ASN A 51 9.76 -7.80 -15.81
N SER A 52 10.04 -8.31 -17.01
CA SER A 52 9.96 -9.75 -17.33
C SER A 52 11.21 -10.54 -16.94
N GLY A 53 12.38 -9.88 -16.86
CA GLY A 53 13.67 -10.51 -16.54
C GLY A 53 13.97 -10.53 -15.04
N SER A 54 15.25 -10.65 -14.64
CA SER A 54 15.64 -10.69 -13.22
C SER A 54 15.19 -9.46 -12.40
N ALA A 55 15.28 -9.52 -11.07
CA ALA A 55 15.01 -8.36 -10.21
C ALA A 55 15.83 -7.13 -10.64
N THR A 56 15.21 -5.95 -10.69
CA THR A 56 15.85 -4.73 -11.20
C THR A 56 15.52 -3.49 -10.39
N THR A 57 16.37 -2.47 -10.50
CA THR A 57 16.17 -1.14 -9.92
C THR A 57 16.02 -0.07 -10.99
N TYR A 58 15.07 0.85 -10.80
CA TYR A 58 14.90 2.06 -11.59
C TYR A 58 14.98 3.28 -10.67
N SER A 59 15.91 4.20 -10.97
CA SER A 59 16.23 5.36 -10.12
C SER A 59 15.69 6.69 -10.65
N GLY A 60 15.05 6.67 -11.82
CA GLY A 60 14.43 7.82 -12.46
C GLY A 60 13.17 8.33 -11.78
N LEU A 61 12.83 9.59 -12.01
CA LEU A 61 11.52 10.13 -11.64
C LEU A 61 10.44 9.57 -12.57
N ILE A 62 9.21 9.43 -12.05
CA ILE A 62 8.07 8.96 -12.82
C ILE A 62 6.96 10.02 -12.81
N THR A 63 6.41 10.30 -13.98
CA THR A 63 5.20 11.11 -14.17
C THR A 63 4.13 10.23 -14.80
N LEU A 64 2.92 10.22 -14.25
CA LEU A 64 1.78 9.58 -14.90
C LEU A 64 1.16 10.58 -15.88
N GLY A 65 1.10 10.21 -17.17
CA GLY A 65 0.40 10.97 -18.21
C GLY A 65 -1.06 10.52 -18.42
N ALA A 66 -1.44 9.39 -17.85
CA ALA A 66 -2.79 8.81 -17.82
C ALA A 66 -2.88 7.80 -16.66
N PRO A 67 -4.06 7.22 -16.35
CA PRO A 67 -4.14 6.04 -15.50
C PRO A 67 -3.13 4.97 -15.95
N THR A 68 -2.30 4.49 -15.03
CA THR A 68 -1.09 3.73 -15.37
C THR A 68 -1.00 2.44 -14.58
N THR A 69 -0.60 1.36 -15.24
CA THR A 69 -0.23 0.10 -14.57
C THR A 69 1.29 -0.11 -14.62
N ILE A 70 1.89 -0.42 -13.47
CA ILE A 70 3.24 -0.95 -13.34
C ILE A 70 3.12 -2.42 -12.93
N TYR A 71 3.66 -3.33 -13.73
CA TYR A 71 3.51 -4.77 -13.54
C TYR A 71 4.84 -5.46 -13.25
N SER A 72 4.89 -6.18 -12.13
CA SER A 72 6.09 -6.87 -11.66
C SER A 72 5.94 -8.39 -11.76
N GLU A 73 6.36 -8.97 -12.88
CA GLU A 73 6.58 -10.42 -12.96
C GLU A 73 7.75 -10.82 -12.07
N ASN A 74 8.84 -10.06 -12.19
CA ASN A 74 9.96 -10.06 -11.27
C ASN A 74 10.10 -8.69 -10.60
N ASN A 75 10.86 -8.63 -9.50
CA ASN A 75 10.89 -7.45 -8.64
C ASN A 75 11.27 -6.17 -9.40
N ILE A 76 10.51 -5.10 -9.17
CA ILE A 76 10.84 -3.74 -9.59
C ILE A 76 11.07 -2.91 -8.33
N ILE A 77 12.27 -2.34 -8.21
CA ILE A 77 12.63 -1.43 -7.12
C ILE A 77 12.68 -0.01 -7.70
N LEU A 78 11.68 0.81 -7.38
CA LEU A 78 11.65 2.22 -7.73
C LEU A 78 12.35 3.01 -6.62
N SER A 79 13.65 3.25 -6.79
CA SER A 79 14.55 3.70 -5.72
C SER A 79 14.66 5.21 -5.56
N SER A 80 14.12 5.99 -6.49
CA SER A 80 14.14 7.45 -6.39
C SER A 80 13.35 7.92 -5.17
N ILE A 81 13.90 8.80 -4.34
CA ILE A 81 13.17 9.44 -3.22
C ILE A 81 12.30 10.63 -3.67
N GLY A 82 12.23 10.88 -4.98
CA GLY A 82 11.39 11.92 -5.56
C GLY A 82 9.89 11.60 -5.51
N THR A 83 9.11 12.34 -6.29
CA THR A 83 7.65 12.19 -6.34
C THR A 83 7.21 11.55 -7.65
N ILE A 84 6.36 10.52 -7.56
CA ILE A 84 5.53 10.09 -8.69
C ILE A 84 4.40 11.10 -8.84
N THR A 85 4.41 11.85 -9.94
CA THR A 85 3.41 12.91 -10.22
C THR A 85 2.36 12.44 -11.22
N GLY A 86 1.34 13.27 -11.50
CA GLY A 86 0.21 12.93 -12.37
C GLY A 86 -1.12 13.12 -11.65
N SER A 87 -1.48 14.38 -11.40
CA SER A 87 -2.62 14.75 -10.55
C SER A 87 -3.92 14.09 -11.02
N GLY A 88 -4.60 13.37 -10.12
CA GLY A 88 -5.87 12.70 -10.39
C GLY A 88 -5.75 11.37 -11.14
N PHE A 89 -4.57 10.98 -11.63
CA PHE A 89 -4.42 9.71 -12.32
C PHE A 89 -4.26 8.54 -11.36
N ALA A 90 -4.93 7.44 -11.70
CA ALA A 90 -4.81 6.18 -10.97
C ALA A 90 -3.47 5.51 -11.23
N LEU A 91 -2.86 4.95 -10.18
CA LEU A 91 -1.70 4.09 -10.25
C LEU A 91 -2.08 2.66 -9.85
N THR A 92 -1.88 1.70 -10.75
CA THR A 92 -2.04 0.28 -10.46
C THR A 92 -0.66 -0.36 -10.31
N LEU A 93 -0.43 -0.98 -9.17
CA LEU A 93 0.71 -1.81 -8.84
C LEU A 93 0.28 -3.28 -8.95
N ASP A 94 0.77 -3.97 -9.97
CA ASP A 94 0.37 -5.33 -10.29
C ASP A 94 1.57 -6.29 -10.33
N GLY A 95 1.31 -7.58 -10.50
CA GLY A 95 2.30 -8.62 -10.61
C GLY A 95 2.30 -9.63 -9.45
N ALA A 96 3.17 -10.63 -9.59
CA ALA A 96 3.29 -11.76 -8.67
C ALA A 96 4.56 -11.69 -7.80
N ALA A 97 5.51 -10.80 -8.12
CA ALA A 97 6.76 -10.71 -7.37
C ALA A 97 6.54 -10.17 -5.94
N THR A 98 7.37 -10.60 -4.99
CA THR A 98 7.20 -10.32 -3.55
C THR A 98 8.18 -9.30 -2.98
N GLY A 99 9.15 -8.84 -3.78
CA GLY A 99 10.18 -7.89 -3.37
C GLY A 99 10.11 -6.52 -4.04
N SER A 100 8.99 -6.20 -4.72
CA SER A 100 8.83 -4.91 -5.39
C SER A 100 8.60 -3.79 -4.40
N SER A 101 9.17 -2.62 -4.67
CA SER A 101 9.13 -1.49 -3.73
C SER A 101 9.17 -0.12 -4.39
N LEU A 102 8.57 0.87 -3.72
CA LEU A 102 8.54 2.28 -4.08
C LEU A 102 9.12 3.09 -2.92
N ALA A 103 10.33 3.61 -3.11
CA ALA A 103 10.91 4.65 -2.26
C ALA A 103 10.35 6.04 -2.60
N SER A 104 9.84 6.22 -3.82
CA SER A 104 9.24 7.48 -4.26
C SER A 104 7.96 7.77 -3.49
N THR A 105 7.71 9.06 -3.25
CA THR A 105 6.41 9.53 -2.78
C THR A 105 5.38 9.37 -3.90
N ILE A 106 4.30 8.61 -3.70
CA ILE A 106 3.15 8.68 -4.60
C ILE A 106 2.40 9.99 -4.30
N GLY A 107 2.54 10.97 -5.20
CA GLY A 107 2.02 12.32 -5.06
C GLY A 107 1.01 12.71 -6.15
N THR A 108 0.19 11.76 -6.59
CA THR A 108 -0.87 11.95 -7.60
C THR A 108 -2.08 12.72 -7.08
N ILE A 109 -2.02 13.26 -5.85
CA ILE A 109 -3.09 14.02 -5.18
C ILE A 109 -4.39 13.20 -5.16
N ALA A 110 -5.40 13.56 -5.96
CA ALA A 110 -6.69 12.86 -5.98
C ALA A 110 -6.63 11.49 -6.70
N GLY A 111 -5.48 11.09 -7.24
CA GLY A 111 -5.28 9.79 -7.86
C GLY A 111 -5.46 8.64 -6.87
N THR A 112 -6.05 7.55 -7.34
CA THR A 112 -6.24 6.31 -6.58
C THR A 112 -5.03 5.39 -6.70
N VAL A 113 -4.80 4.51 -5.73
CA VAL A 113 -3.79 3.45 -5.81
C VAL A 113 -4.45 2.08 -5.76
N THR A 114 -4.15 1.21 -6.72
CA THR A 114 -4.65 -0.17 -6.74
C THR A 114 -3.49 -1.15 -6.65
N LYS A 115 -3.52 -2.07 -5.69
CA LYS A 115 -2.66 -3.25 -5.62
C LYS A 115 -3.42 -4.46 -6.16
N ALA A 116 -3.12 -4.90 -7.38
CA ALA A 116 -3.97 -5.84 -8.12
C ALA A 116 -3.55 -7.32 -7.98
N GLY A 117 -2.29 -7.66 -8.28
CA GLY A 117 -1.83 -9.06 -8.42
C GLY A 117 -1.50 -9.78 -7.10
N ALA A 118 -1.08 -11.04 -7.18
CA ALA A 118 -0.81 -11.87 -5.99
C ALA A 118 0.46 -11.49 -5.20
N GLY A 119 1.35 -10.69 -5.79
CA GLY A 119 2.64 -10.35 -5.21
C GLY A 119 2.59 -9.36 -4.04
N THR A 120 3.75 -8.83 -3.67
CA THR A 120 3.91 -7.80 -2.64
C THR A 120 4.50 -6.54 -3.25
N TRP A 121 3.86 -5.41 -2.98
CA TRP A 121 4.44 -4.09 -3.23
C TRP A 121 4.66 -3.38 -1.89
N THR A 122 5.89 -2.92 -1.66
CA THR A 122 6.27 -2.16 -0.47
C THR A 122 6.32 -0.67 -0.77
N LEU A 123 5.53 0.13 -0.08
CA LEU A 123 5.59 1.59 -0.11
C LEU A 123 6.44 2.08 1.07
N SER A 124 7.69 2.46 0.77
CA SER A 124 8.63 2.99 1.76
C SER A 124 8.71 4.51 1.78
N GLY A 125 8.24 5.18 0.72
CA GLY A 125 8.09 6.64 0.69
C GLY A 125 6.96 7.18 1.57
N GLY A 126 7.02 8.47 1.89
CA GLY A 126 5.93 9.19 2.57
C GLY A 126 4.87 9.64 1.58
N ASN A 127 3.91 8.77 1.28
CA ASN A 127 2.93 8.99 0.20
C ASN A 127 1.93 10.10 0.53
N THR A 128 1.57 10.92 -0.45
CA THR A 128 0.70 12.10 -0.26
C THR A 128 -0.58 12.08 -1.08
N TYR A 129 -0.82 11.03 -1.86
CA TYR A 129 -2.12 10.82 -2.53
C TYR A 129 -3.27 10.71 -1.52
N SER A 130 -4.45 11.09 -1.97
CA SER A 130 -5.68 11.24 -1.20
C SER A 130 -6.89 10.60 -1.87
N GLY A 131 -6.76 9.99 -3.05
CA GLY A 131 -7.78 9.12 -3.63
C GLY A 131 -7.72 7.74 -2.98
N ASP A 132 -8.80 6.95 -3.08
CA ASP A 132 -8.93 5.64 -2.42
C ASP A 132 -7.81 4.65 -2.76
N THR A 133 -7.58 3.71 -1.83
CA THR A 133 -6.71 2.55 -2.04
C THR A 133 -7.54 1.28 -2.24
N THR A 134 -7.26 0.51 -3.27
CA THR A 134 -7.82 -0.82 -3.47
C THR A 134 -6.71 -1.87 -3.39
N ILE A 135 -6.91 -2.93 -2.61
CA ILE A 135 -6.02 -4.10 -2.57
C ILE A 135 -6.85 -5.29 -3.04
N SER A 136 -6.73 -5.63 -4.32
CA SER A 136 -7.50 -6.72 -4.93
C SER A 136 -6.94 -8.09 -4.54
N ALA A 137 -5.61 -8.22 -4.45
CA ALA A 137 -4.93 -9.45 -4.03
C ALA A 137 -3.50 -9.17 -3.52
N GLY A 138 -2.87 -10.22 -2.98
CA GLY A 138 -1.50 -10.16 -2.46
C GLY A 138 -1.35 -9.20 -1.28
N THR A 139 -0.17 -8.61 -1.14
CA THR A 139 0.15 -7.73 0.00
C THR A 139 0.53 -6.32 -0.44
N LEU A 140 -0.12 -5.32 0.15
CA LEU A 140 0.39 -3.95 0.18
C LEU A 140 1.09 -3.73 1.52
N SER A 141 2.42 -3.60 1.50
CA SER A 141 3.23 -3.33 2.69
C SER A 141 3.57 -1.84 2.77
N VAL A 142 3.28 -1.19 3.88
CA VAL A 142 3.57 0.23 4.09
C VAL A 142 4.60 0.38 5.20
N THR A 143 5.83 0.71 4.82
CA THR A 143 6.93 1.01 5.73
C THR A 143 7.21 2.53 5.81
N GLY A 144 6.77 3.29 4.81
CA GLY A 144 6.69 4.74 4.86
C GLY A 144 5.39 5.21 5.51
N THR A 145 4.66 6.10 4.85
CA THR A 145 3.32 6.54 5.27
C THR A 145 2.34 6.61 4.10
N LEU A 146 1.04 6.52 4.41
CA LEU A 146 -0.07 6.89 3.53
C LEU A 146 -0.65 8.23 3.96
N GLY A 147 -1.00 9.05 2.99
CA GLY A 147 -1.51 10.41 3.19
C GLY A 147 -0.48 11.36 3.80
N SER A 148 -0.76 12.66 3.63
CA SER A 148 0.12 13.72 4.13
C SER A 148 0.39 13.57 5.63
N GLY A 149 1.67 13.50 6.00
CA GLY A 149 2.10 13.35 7.40
C GLY A 149 1.67 12.05 8.08
N GLY A 150 1.32 11.00 7.32
CA GLY A 150 0.80 9.75 7.90
C GLY A 150 -0.66 9.84 8.32
N ILE A 151 -1.42 10.77 7.75
CA ILE A 151 -2.86 10.90 7.94
C ILE A 151 -3.54 10.61 6.62
N TYR A 152 -4.19 9.45 6.53
CA TYR A 152 -4.88 9.02 5.33
C TYR A 152 -6.39 8.97 5.55
N SER A 153 -7.13 9.83 4.86
CA SER A 153 -8.58 10.01 5.08
C SER A 153 -9.47 9.30 4.05
N ALA A 154 -8.87 8.76 2.98
CA ALA A 154 -9.58 8.02 1.95
C ALA A 154 -9.79 6.56 2.34
N ASN A 155 -10.73 5.89 1.67
CA ASN A 155 -11.12 4.53 2.02
C ASN A 155 -10.09 3.51 1.53
N ILE A 156 -10.10 2.35 2.18
CA ILE A 156 -9.31 1.19 1.76
C ILE A 156 -10.25 0.02 1.53
N SER A 157 -10.38 -0.41 0.28
CA SER A 157 -11.06 -1.67 -0.08
C SER A 157 -10.03 -2.78 -0.12
N ASN A 158 -10.03 -3.66 0.88
CA ASN A 158 -9.00 -4.70 1.05
C ASN A 158 -9.57 -6.11 0.88
N SER A 159 -9.13 -6.80 -0.16
CA SER A 159 -9.37 -8.23 -0.42
C SER A 159 -8.09 -9.07 -0.33
N GLY A 160 -6.93 -8.44 -0.12
CA GLY A 160 -5.64 -9.09 0.09
C GLY A 160 -5.15 -8.91 1.53
N THR A 161 -3.92 -8.44 1.69
CA THR A 161 -3.33 -8.07 2.98
C THR A 161 -2.86 -6.62 2.95
N LEU A 162 -3.32 -5.82 3.90
CA LEU A 162 -2.73 -4.52 4.22
C LEU A 162 -1.79 -4.68 5.41
N SER A 163 -0.49 -4.48 5.21
CA SER A 163 0.51 -4.53 6.29
C SER A 163 1.06 -3.14 6.56
N ILE A 164 0.96 -2.65 7.80
CA ILE A 164 1.44 -1.33 8.23
C ILE A 164 2.56 -1.49 9.26
N GLY A 165 3.71 -0.86 9.03
CA GLY A 165 4.96 -1.20 9.71
C GLY A 165 5.51 -0.19 10.73
N THR A 166 6.35 0.70 10.23
CA THR A 166 7.47 1.29 10.98
C THR A 166 7.22 2.71 11.49
N THR A 167 6.24 3.43 10.93
CA THR A 167 5.92 4.80 11.33
C THR A 167 4.56 4.86 12.03
N THR A 168 4.25 6.00 12.64
CA THR A 168 2.88 6.29 13.07
C THR A 168 2.02 6.55 11.85
N GLN A 169 0.98 5.74 11.67
CA GLN A 169 0.00 5.86 10.59
C GLN A 169 -1.39 6.01 11.18
N ARG A 170 -2.10 7.06 10.81
CA ARG A 170 -3.54 7.23 11.08
C ARG A 170 -4.33 6.95 9.82
N LEU A 171 -5.24 5.99 9.91
CA LEU A 171 -6.24 5.70 8.89
C LEU A 171 -7.59 6.23 9.39
N SER A 172 -8.09 7.23 8.69
CA SER A 172 -9.35 7.93 8.94
C SER A 172 -10.39 7.67 7.87
N GLY A 173 -10.08 6.98 6.78
CA GLY A 173 -11.10 6.32 5.97
C GLY A 173 -11.61 5.03 6.61
N ILE A 174 -12.57 4.39 5.94
CA ILE A 174 -13.07 3.07 6.31
C ILE A 174 -12.23 2.00 5.61
N ILE A 175 -11.73 1.03 6.36
CA ILE A 175 -11.19 -0.22 5.80
C ILE A 175 -12.34 -1.22 5.67
N SER A 176 -12.51 -1.76 4.47
CA SER A 176 -13.58 -2.70 4.12
C SER A 176 -13.04 -3.91 3.35
N GLY A 177 -13.88 -4.91 3.08
CA GLY A 177 -13.53 -6.09 2.29
C GLY A 177 -13.15 -7.32 3.12
N THR A 178 -12.74 -8.40 2.45
CA THR A 178 -12.49 -9.70 3.10
C THR A 178 -11.04 -9.92 3.51
N GLY A 179 -10.15 -8.97 3.16
CA GLY A 179 -8.72 -9.07 3.33
C GLY A 179 -8.25 -8.90 4.78
N ALA A 180 -7.03 -9.35 5.04
CA ALA A 180 -6.39 -9.27 6.35
C ALA A 180 -5.76 -7.89 6.60
N LEU A 181 -5.75 -7.48 7.87
CA LEU A 181 -5.00 -6.34 8.36
C LEU A 181 -3.83 -6.83 9.22
N GLU A 182 -2.62 -6.44 8.87
CA GLU A 182 -1.42 -6.73 9.65
C GLU A 182 -0.81 -5.45 10.21
N LYS A 183 -0.59 -5.42 11.51
CA LYS A 183 0.27 -4.44 12.17
C LYS A 183 1.64 -5.07 12.39
N ALA A 184 2.60 -4.72 11.55
CA ALA A 184 4.00 -5.11 11.63
C ALA A 184 4.85 -3.94 12.16
N GLY A 185 6.16 -4.16 12.39
CA GLY A 185 7.11 -3.09 12.77
C GLY A 185 6.84 -2.36 14.09
N ALA A 186 7.74 -1.47 14.49
CA ALA A 186 7.70 -0.80 15.80
C ALA A 186 6.71 0.38 15.89
N GLY A 187 6.10 0.81 14.78
CA GLY A 187 5.25 2.00 14.72
C GLY A 187 3.88 1.85 15.41
N THR A 188 3.05 2.89 15.32
CA THR A 188 1.66 2.89 15.81
C THR A 188 0.68 3.02 14.65
N LEU A 189 -0.24 2.07 14.51
CA LEU A 189 -1.39 2.19 13.61
C LEU A 189 -2.60 2.71 14.39
N ILE A 190 -3.20 3.80 13.94
CA ILE A 190 -4.40 4.42 14.53
C ILE A 190 -5.57 4.23 13.55
N LEU A 191 -6.59 3.49 13.97
CA LEU A 191 -7.84 3.33 13.24
C LEU A 191 -8.91 4.22 13.88
N SER A 192 -9.32 5.26 13.15
CA SER A 192 -10.15 6.33 13.72
C SER A 192 -11.63 6.26 13.38
N ASN A 193 -12.02 5.45 12.39
CA ASN A 193 -13.39 5.25 11.96
C ASN A 193 -13.87 3.80 12.17
N ALA A 194 -15.18 3.58 11.99
CA ALA A 194 -15.78 2.26 12.06
C ALA A 194 -15.40 1.43 10.83
N ASN A 195 -14.49 0.47 10.99
CA ASN A 195 -14.05 -0.40 9.92
C ASN A 195 -15.01 -1.59 9.73
N THR A 196 -15.12 -2.08 8.50
CA THR A 196 -16.09 -3.11 8.11
C THR A 196 -15.46 -4.34 7.44
N TYR A 197 -14.13 -4.44 7.46
CA TYR A 197 -13.45 -5.61 6.90
C TYR A 197 -13.79 -6.88 7.71
N SER A 198 -13.83 -8.03 7.06
CA SER A 198 -14.14 -9.31 7.69
C SER A 198 -12.93 -10.24 7.84
N GLY A 199 -11.79 -9.87 7.26
CA GLY A 199 -10.56 -10.66 7.36
C GLY A 199 -9.88 -10.51 8.73
N ALA A 200 -8.84 -11.33 8.95
CA ALA A 200 -8.15 -11.38 10.23
C ALA A 200 -7.38 -10.09 10.52
N THR A 201 -7.28 -9.72 11.81
CA THR A 201 -6.30 -8.71 12.25
C THR A 201 -5.17 -9.39 13.01
N THR A 202 -3.93 -9.18 12.55
CA THR A 202 -2.71 -9.72 13.16
C THR A 202 -1.83 -8.57 13.64
N ILE A 203 -1.41 -8.59 14.91
CA ILE A 203 -0.41 -7.65 15.44
C ILE A 203 0.89 -8.42 15.65
N SER A 204 1.80 -8.28 14.70
CA SER A 204 3.12 -8.93 14.71
C SER A 204 4.14 -8.11 15.51
N ALA A 205 4.02 -6.77 15.54
CA ALA A 205 4.84 -5.88 16.35
C ALA A 205 4.23 -4.47 16.51
N GLY A 206 4.71 -3.68 17.49
CA GLY A 206 4.31 -2.29 17.72
C GLY A 206 2.91 -2.15 18.33
N THR A 207 2.19 -1.08 17.98
CA THR A 207 0.89 -0.75 18.61
C THR A 207 -0.22 -0.56 17.59
N LEU A 208 -1.40 -1.14 17.89
CA LEU A 208 -2.66 -0.85 17.22
C LEU A 208 -3.56 -0.05 18.18
N SER A 209 -3.86 1.20 17.84
CA SER A 209 -4.79 2.07 18.56
C SER A 209 -6.09 2.18 17.76
N VAL A 210 -7.22 1.99 18.43
CA VAL A 210 -8.53 2.03 17.79
C VAL A 210 -9.41 3.03 18.55
N THR A 211 -9.81 4.10 17.88
CA THR A 211 -10.83 5.03 18.40
C THR A 211 -12.19 4.81 17.73
N GLY A 212 -12.23 4.10 16.60
CA GLY A 212 -13.45 3.61 15.95
C GLY A 212 -13.76 2.15 16.32
N THR A 213 -14.08 1.32 15.33
CA THR A 213 -14.25 -0.14 15.50
C THR A 213 -13.25 -0.90 14.64
N LEU A 214 -12.83 -2.07 15.12
CA LEU A 214 -12.29 -3.10 14.23
C LEU A 214 -13.43 -3.70 13.39
N GLY A 215 -13.07 -4.48 12.39
CA GLY A 215 -14.01 -5.19 11.53
C GLY A 215 -14.81 -6.29 12.25
N SER A 216 -15.43 -7.22 11.50
CA SER A 216 -16.14 -8.37 12.09
C SER A 216 -15.33 -9.67 12.04
N GLY A 217 -14.02 -9.58 11.78
CA GLY A 217 -13.14 -10.72 11.51
C GLY A 217 -12.57 -11.41 12.75
N THR A 218 -11.71 -12.40 12.51
CA THR A 218 -10.98 -13.13 13.56
C THR A 218 -9.76 -12.33 14.04
N TYR A 219 -9.55 -12.27 15.36
CA TYR A 219 -8.41 -11.60 15.96
C TYR A 219 -7.47 -12.63 16.60
N SER A 220 -6.18 -12.56 16.29
CA SER A 220 -5.16 -13.45 16.88
C SER A 220 -4.06 -12.63 17.57
N ASN A 221 -3.42 -13.22 18.59
CA ASN A 221 -2.44 -12.60 19.50
C ASN A 221 -2.98 -11.52 20.44
N ASN A 222 -2.07 -10.92 21.23
CA ASN A 222 -2.40 -9.87 22.19
C ASN A 222 -2.82 -8.58 21.47
N ILE A 223 -4.11 -8.23 21.55
CA ILE A 223 -4.58 -6.88 21.21
C ILE A 223 -4.25 -5.96 22.39
N SER A 224 -3.22 -5.13 22.24
CA SER A 224 -2.89 -4.10 23.23
C SER A 224 -3.69 -2.82 22.94
N ASN A 225 -4.59 -2.44 23.85
CA ASN A 225 -5.29 -1.17 23.80
C ASN A 225 -4.56 -0.15 24.70
N ALA A 226 -3.90 0.83 24.09
CA ALA A 226 -3.24 1.93 24.79
C ALA A 226 -4.19 3.09 25.15
N GLY A 227 -5.49 2.98 24.83
CA GLY A 227 -6.53 3.91 25.26
C GLY A 227 -7.18 3.51 26.58
N ASN A 228 -7.79 4.47 27.28
CA ASN A 228 -8.47 4.25 28.57
C ASN A 228 -9.79 3.46 28.47
N THR A 229 -10.17 2.94 27.30
CA THR A 229 -11.45 2.24 27.10
C THR A 229 -11.31 1.09 26.10
N PHE A 230 -11.35 -0.14 26.62
CA PHE A 230 -11.71 -1.33 25.86
C PHE A 230 -13.22 -1.50 26.01
N ASN A 231 -14.00 -1.13 24.99
CA ASN A 231 -15.46 -1.26 25.05
C ASN A 231 -15.88 -2.64 24.55
N TRP A 232 -15.96 -3.62 25.47
CA TRP A 232 -16.53 -4.93 25.19
C TRP A 232 -18.06 -4.84 25.29
N ASN A 233 -18.73 -4.47 24.20
CA ASN A 233 -20.18 -4.25 24.19
C ASN A 233 -21.03 -5.39 23.61
N ASP A 234 -20.54 -6.63 23.65
CA ASP A 234 -21.35 -7.84 23.41
C ASP A 234 -21.38 -8.76 24.65
N TYR A 235 -21.96 -8.28 25.75
CA TYR A 235 -22.51 -9.14 26.80
C TYR A 235 -23.99 -9.46 26.47
N PRO A 236 -24.40 -10.70 26.20
CA PRO A 236 -25.69 -11.15 26.67
C PRO A 236 -25.53 -11.50 28.15
N LYS A 237 -25.91 -10.56 29.03
CA LYS A 237 -26.38 -10.77 30.40
C LYS A 237 -25.82 -12.03 31.11
N ILE A 238 -24.62 -11.97 31.69
CA ILE A 238 -24.36 -12.85 32.84
C ILE A 238 -25.29 -12.37 33.95
N LYS A 239 -26.37 -13.12 34.18
CA LYS A 239 -27.27 -12.93 35.31
C LYS A 239 -26.42 -12.91 36.58
N ARG A 240 -26.39 -11.78 37.29
CA ARG A 240 -25.95 -11.72 38.69
C ARG A 240 -26.89 -12.59 39.52
N ASN A 241 -26.59 -13.88 39.63
CA ASN A 241 -27.24 -14.75 40.59
C ASN A 241 -26.60 -14.53 41.95
N TYR A 242 -27.39 -13.94 42.84
CA TYR A 242 -27.22 -13.87 44.28
C TYR A 242 -26.58 -15.14 44.86
N PHE A 243 -25.40 -15.02 45.45
CA PHE A 243 -25.06 -15.82 46.63
C PHE A 243 -25.30 -14.96 47.85
N ARG A 244 -26.40 -15.24 48.55
CA ARG A 244 -26.69 -14.68 49.86
C ARG A 244 -25.64 -15.20 50.83
N ASN A 245 -25.10 -14.28 51.62
CA ASN A 245 -24.35 -14.58 52.82
C ASN A 245 -25.26 -15.35 53.80
N ARG A 246 -24.82 -16.51 54.28
CA ARG A 246 -25.26 -17.08 55.55
C ARG A 246 -24.03 -17.58 56.29
N SER A 247 -23.45 -16.69 57.08
CA SER A 247 -22.64 -17.04 58.25
C SER A 247 -23.55 -17.46 59.39
N SER A 248 -23.45 -18.72 59.80
CA SER A 248 -23.47 -19.20 61.19
C SER A 248 -23.11 -20.69 61.16
#